data_AF-A0A7W0APP6-F1
#
_entry.id   AF-A0A7W0APP6-F1
#
_cell.length_a   1.000
_cell.length_b   1.000
_cell.length_c   1.000
_cell.angle_alpha   90.00
_cell.angle_beta   90.00
_cell.angle_gamma   90.00
#
_symmetry.space_group_name_H-M   'P 1'
#
loop_
_entity.id
_entity.type
_entity.pdbx_description
1 polymer ?
#
loop_
_entity_poly.entity_id
_entity_poly.type
_entity_poly.pdbx_seq_one_letter_code
_entity_poly.pdbx_strand_id
1 'polypeptide(L)' 'MKLATWNVNSLKVRLPRVLEFLAKHAPDVLCLQETKCAADAFPHAELGGVG' A
#
# COMPACT_ATOMS: atom_id res chain seq x y z
N MET A 1 8.62 -16.29 2.57
CA MET A 1 8.95 -14.96 2.02
C MET A 1 8.16 -14.72 0.75
N LYS A 2 7.25 -13.76 0.75
CA LYS A 2 6.32 -13.36 -0.30
C LYS A 2 6.56 -11.88 -0.61
N LEU A 3 6.92 -11.59 -1.84
CA LEU A 3 7.14 -10.24 -2.34
C LEU A 3 6.02 -9.89 -3.31
N ALA A 4 5.49 -8.68 -3.20
CA ALA A 4 4.49 -8.16 -4.11
C ALA A 4 4.91 -6.79 -4.64
N THR A 5 4.52 -6.50 -5.88
CA THR A 5 4.70 -5.19 -6.50
C THR A 5 3.39 -4.75 -7.14
N TRP A 6 3.02 -3.49 -6.98
CA TRP A 6 1.77 -2.97 -7.53
C TRP A 6 1.87 -1.49 -7.92
N ASN A 7 1.65 -1.21 -9.21
CA ASN A 7 1.33 0.12 -9.69
C ASN A 7 -0.12 0.46 -9.33
N VAL A 8 -0.31 1.33 -8.34
CA VAL A 8 -1.64 1.67 -7.79
C VAL A 8 -2.31 2.84 -8.50
N ASN A 9 -1.58 3.55 -9.38
CA ASN A 9 -2.08 4.70 -10.14
C ASN A 9 -2.84 5.73 -9.27
N SER A 10 -2.27 6.12 -8.13
CA SER A 10 -2.81 6.94 -7.02
C SER A 10 -3.22 6.12 -5.80
N LEU A 11 -2.30 6.06 -4.82
CA LEU A 11 -2.45 5.37 -3.55
C LEU A 11 -3.66 5.87 -2.77
N LYS A 12 -3.85 7.19 -2.65
CA LYS A 12 -4.95 7.76 -1.85
C LYS A 12 -6.32 7.28 -2.33
N VAL A 13 -6.53 7.17 -3.64
CA VAL A 13 -7.78 6.66 -4.24
C VAL A 13 -7.92 5.14 -4.01
N ARG A 14 -6.82 4.40 -3.99
CA ARG A 14 -6.82 2.92 -3.89
C ARG A 14 -6.53 2.40 -2.49
N LEU A 15 -6.37 3.27 -1.48
CA LEU A 15 -5.96 2.88 -0.12
C LEU A 15 -6.84 1.75 0.44
N PRO A 16 -8.19 1.79 0.35
CA PRO A 16 -9.01 0.69 0.85
C PRO A 16 -8.69 -0.67 0.20
N ARG A 17 -8.40 -0.69 -1.12
CA ARG A 17 -8.00 -1.92 -1.81
C ARG A 17 -6.60 -2.40 -1.43
N VAL A 18 -5.68 -1.47 -1.15
CA VAL A 18 -4.34 -1.82 -0.66
C VAL A 18 -4.45 -2.46 0.72
N LEU A 19 -5.26 -1.92 1.62
CA LEU A 19 -5.47 -2.49 2.95
C LEU A 19 -6.16 -3.86 2.88
N GLU A 20 -7.16 -4.03 2.01
CA GLU A 20 -7.78 -5.34 1.75
C GLU A 20 -6.76 -6.36 1.22
N PHE A 21 -5.90 -5.94 0.28
CA PHE A 21 -4.85 -6.78 -0.26
C PHE A 21 -3.85 -7.21 0.82
N LEU A 22 -3.41 -6.29 1.68
CA LEU A 22 -2.51 -6.58 2.79
C LEU A 22 -3.14 -7.58 3.77
N ALA A 23 -4.40 -7.37 4.17
CA ALA A 23 -5.12 -8.27 5.07
C ALA A 23 -5.29 -9.68 4.48
N LYS A 24 -5.54 -9.78 3.18
CA LYS A 24 -5.76 -11.06 2.50
C LYS A 24 -4.48 -11.83 2.19
N HIS A 25 -3.43 -11.13 1.76
CA HIS A 25 -2.25 -11.75 1.20
C HIS A 25 -1.03 -11.74 2.12
N ALA A 26 -0.97 -10.81 3.08
CA ALA A 26 0.13 -10.65 4.04
C ALA A 26 1.52 -10.88 3.42
N PRO A 27 1.92 -10.10 2.38
CA PRO A 27 3.27 -10.19 1.84
C PRO A 27 4.30 -9.67 2.85
N ASP A 28 5.49 -10.27 2.88
CA ASP A 28 6.61 -9.77 3.69
C ASP A 28 7.09 -8.39 3.22
N VAL A 29 6.99 -8.13 1.90
CA VAL A 29 7.28 -6.81 1.31
C VAL A 29 6.28 -6.51 0.20
N LEU A 30 5.71 -5.29 0.22
CA LEU A 30 4.89 -4.72 -0.85
C LEU A 30 5.54 -3.44 -1.37
N CYS A 31 5.96 -3.45 -2.64
CA CYS A 31 6.46 -2.26 -3.32
C CYS A 31 5.34 -1.59 -4.12
N LEU A 32 5.09 -0.30 -3.89
CA LEU A 32 4.05 0.46 -4.60
C LEU A 32 4.66 1.44 -5.60
N GLN A 33 4.07 1.53 -6.80
CA GLN A 33 4.44 2.51 -7.83
C GLN A 33 3.26 3.41 -8.20
N GLU A 34 3.56 4.57 -8.79
CA GLU A 34 2.56 5.60 -9.09
C GLU A 34 1.67 5.92 -7.89
N THR A 35 2.25 6.11 -6.70
CA THR A 35 1.47 6.49 -5.52
C THR A 35 0.75 7.83 -5.72
N LYS A 36 1.30 8.72 -6.57
CA LYS A 36 0.76 10.06 -6.88
C LYS A 36 0.37 10.83 -5.62
N CYS A 37 1.12 10.63 -4.53
CA CYS A 37 1.00 11.40 -3.30
C CYS A 37 2.34 12.08 -3.04
N ALA A 38 2.27 13.28 -2.47
CA ALA A 38 3.43 13.92 -1.88
C ALA A 38 3.83 13.17 -0.59
N ALA A 39 5.06 13.37 -0.12
CA ALA A 39 5.60 12.64 1.03
C ALA A 39 4.80 12.91 2.32
N ASP A 40 4.36 14.15 2.53
CA ASP A 40 3.53 14.57 3.66
C ASP A 40 2.10 13.99 3.62
N ALA A 41 1.61 13.64 2.43
CA ALA A 41 0.31 13.02 2.21
C ALA A 41 0.35 11.49 2.17
N PHE A 42 1.50 10.86 2.41
CA PHE A 42 1.62 9.41 2.42
C PHE A 42 0.93 8.83 3.67
N PRO A 43 0.05 7.80 3.53
CA PRO A 43 -0.78 7.28 4.61
C PRO A 43 0.00 6.33 5.53
N HIS A 44 0.99 6.87 6.24
CA HIS A 44 1.85 6.09 7.14
C HIS A 44 1.08 5.45 8.29
N ALA A 45 0.06 6.13 8.83
CA ALA A 45 -0.71 5.62 9.96
C ALA A 45 -1.56 4.40 9.55
N GLU A 46 -2.23 4.51 8.40
CA GLU A 46 -3.09 3.46 7.88
C GLU A 46 -2.30 2.24 7.41
N LEU A 47 -1.11 2.42 6.84
CA LEU A 47 -0.25 1.32 6.39
C LEU A 47 0.60 0.72 7.53
N GLY A 48 1.00 1.52 8.53
CA GLY A 48 1.80 1.05 9.66
C GLY A 48 1.01 0.25 10.69
N GLY A 49 -0.32 0.43 10.75
CA GLY A 49 -1.20 -0.36 11.61
C GLY A 49 -1.59 -1.73 11.05
N VAL A 50 -1.16 -2.06 9.83
CA VAL A 50 -1.56 -3.28 9.11
C VAL A 50 -0.29 -4.02 8.68
N GLY A 51 0.23 -4.85 9.57
CA GLY A 51 1.43 -5.68 9.39
C GLY A 51 1.52 -6.74 10.47
#